data_AF-A0A382QVF0-F1
#
_entry.id   AF-A0A382QVF0-F1
#
_cell.length_a   1.000
_cell.length_b   1.000
_cell.length_c   1.000
_cell.angle_alpha   90.00
_cell.angle_beta   90.00
_cell.angle_gamma   90.00
#
_symmetry.space_group_name_H-M   'P 1'
#
loop_
_entity.id
_entity.type
_entity.pdbx_description
1 polymer ?
#
loop_
_entity_poly.entity_id
_entity_poly.type
_entity_poly.pdbx_seq_one_letter_code
_entity_poly.pdbx_strand_id
1 'polypeptide(L)'
;MIRTFFSTLVFAFLVSTANTAERPNVLLIMADDLGFSDLGCYGGEIETPNLDGLARDGLRFTQFYNTARCWPTRGALLTGYFAQQIRRDAVPGLPRGIRSGGGGKRPSWAKLLPAMLKPAGYRAYHSGKWHIDGMPLGNGFDRSYYLKDQGRFFYPKVHWEDDKKLPEVKKDAGYYATDAIADHAVKCLKEHAEKHSGKPFFHYLAFTAPHFPLHALPEDIARYRERYRTSWKKVRDARWERIQKIGIVTGKLSEVERDLGPPYHFPDALKKLGSGEVNRPLRWRELTDEQRDFQS
;
A
#
# COMPACT_ATOMS: atom_id res chain seq x y z
N MET A 1 -41.81 39.51 63.38
CA MET A 1 -41.28 38.15 63.13
C MET A 1 -41.39 37.89 61.64
N ILE A 2 -40.37 38.24 60.85
CA ILE A 2 -40.37 38.15 59.39
C ILE A 2 -39.84 36.76 59.02
N ARG A 3 -40.68 35.92 58.40
CA ARG A 3 -40.29 34.59 57.91
C ARG A 3 -39.79 34.73 56.47
N THR A 4 -38.47 34.71 56.30
CA THR A 4 -37.82 34.65 54.99
C THR A 4 -37.82 33.20 54.51
N PHE A 5 -38.60 32.89 53.47
CA PHE A 5 -38.54 31.59 52.78
C PHE A 5 -37.39 31.61 51.77
N PHE A 6 -36.33 30.85 52.02
CA PHE A 6 -35.30 30.55 51.01
C PHE A 6 -35.82 29.40 50.12
N SER A 7 -36.14 29.70 48.87
CA SER A 7 -36.45 28.67 47.86
C SER A 7 -35.15 28.24 47.19
N THR A 8 -34.63 27.07 47.55
CA THR A 8 -33.45 26.47 46.92
C THR A 8 -33.84 25.95 45.54
N LEU A 9 -33.43 26.66 44.48
CA LEU A 9 -33.61 26.20 43.11
C LEU A 9 -32.59 25.10 42.80
N VAL A 10 -33.02 23.83 42.81
CA VAL A 10 -32.18 22.71 42.36
C VAL A 10 -32.21 22.69 40.84
N PHE A 11 -31.14 23.18 40.22
CA PHE A 11 -30.89 23.00 38.79
C PHE A 11 -30.50 21.53 38.56
N ALA A 12 -31.46 20.71 38.18
CA ALA A 12 -31.17 19.39 37.63
C ALA A 12 -30.50 19.59 36.27
N PHE A 13 -29.18 19.49 36.23
CA PHE A 13 -28.46 19.31 34.98
C PHE A 13 -28.86 17.94 34.41
N LEU A 14 -29.83 17.95 33.49
CA LEU A 14 -30.00 16.88 32.52
C LEU A 14 -28.74 16.86 31.68
N VAL A 15 -27.74 16.09 32.14
CA VAL A 15 -26.61 15.69 31.32
C VAL A 15 -27.22 14.84 30.22
N SER A 16 -27.50 15.48 29.08
CA SER A 16 -27.76 14.77 27.84
C SER A 16 -26.52 13.92 27.60
N THR A 17 -26.62 12.62 27.87
CA THR A 17 -25.69 11.62 27.37
C THR A 17 -25.90 11.58 25.86
N ALA A 18 -25.40 12.61 25.17
CA ALA A 18 -25.11 12.52 23.76
C ALA A 18 -24.27 11.26 23.65
N ASN A 19 -24.86 10.21 23.11
CA ASN A 19 -24.19 8.97 22.80
C ASN A 19 -23.03 9.39 21.90
N THR A 20 -21.84 9.57 22.47
CA THR A 20 -20.67 9.97 21.72
C THR A 20 -20.47 8.84 20.73
N ALA A 21 -20.90 9.05 19.48
CA ALA A 21 -20.77 8.05 18.45
C ALA A 21 -19.33 7.53 18.52
N GLU A 22 -19.19 6.22 18.75
CA GLU A 22 -17.88 5.63 18.97
C GLU A 22 -16.98 6.00 17.79
N ARG A 23 -15.82 6.57 18.10
CA ARG A 23 -14.87 6.97 17.05
C ARG A 23 -14.47 5.70 16.29
N PRO A 24 -14.57 5.67 14.96
CA PRO A 24 -14.30 4.45 14.22
C PRO A 24 -12.82 4.12 14.24
N ASN A 25 -12.53 2.82 14.25
CA ASN A 25 -11.22 2.32 13.89
C ASN A 25 -11.00 2.50 12.39
N VAL A 26 -9.79 2.89 11.99
CA VAL A 26 -9.42 3.12 10.59
C VAL A 26 -8.26 2.22 10.22
N LEU A 27 -8.49 1.27 9.32
CA LEU A 27 -7.45 0.46 8.69
C LEU A 27 -7.26 0.91 7.24
N LEU A 28 -6.07 1.37 6.92
CA LEU A 28 -5.66 1.78 5.58
C LEU A 28 -4.71 0.75 5.00
N ILE A 29 -5.21 -0.03 4.03
CA ILE A 29 -4.43 -1.05 3.32
C ILE A 29 -3.92 -0.46 2.01
N MET A 30 -2.61 -0.49 1.79
CA MET A 30 -1.94 0.01 0.60
C MET A 30 -1.07 -1.07 -0.02
N ALA A 31 -1.36 -1.43 -1.27
CA ALA A 31 -0.45 -2.17 -2.14
C ALA A 31 0.50 -1.21 -2.87
N ASP A 32 1.60 -1.73 -3.40
CA ASP A 32 2.66 -0.95 -4.07
C ASP A 32 2.79 -1.46 -5.50
N ASP A 33 2.45 -0.62 -6.48
CA ASP A 33 2.38 -0.93 -7.92
C ASP A 33 1.28 -1.93 -8.34
N LEU A 34 0.18 -2.02 -7.57
CA LEU A 34 -1.00 -2.77 -7.99
C LEU A 34 -1.68 -2.09 -9.19
N GLY A 35 -1.86 -2.84 -10.28
CA GLY A 35 -2.50 -2.36 -11.49
C GLY A 35 -4.01 -2.16 -11.32
N PHE A 36 -4.56 -1.20 -12.07
CA PHE A 36 -5.98 -0.82 -12.03
C PHE A 36 -6.94 -2.01 -12.09
N SER A 37 -6.65 -2.96 -12.97
CA SER A 37 -7.50 -4.11 -13.28
C SER A 37 -6.89 -5.44 -12.84
N ASP A 38 -6.03 -5.43 -11.83
CA ASP A 38 -5.43 -6.67 -11.32
C ASP A 38 -6.38 -7.42 -10.36
N LEU A 39 -7.26 -6.69 -9.66
CA LEU A 39 -8.26 -7.25 -8.76
C LEU A 39 -9.50 -7.73 -9.51
N GLY A 40 -10.11 -8.83 -9.06
CA GLY A 40 -11.34 -9.39 -9.65
C GLY A 40 -12.48 -8.37 -9.74
N CYS A 41 -12.67 -7.57 -8.68
CA CYS A 41 -13.67 -6.51 -8.61
C CYS A 41 -13.41 -5.33 -9.56
N TYR A 42 -12.27 -5.27 -10.24
CA TYR A 42 -11.96 -4.34 -11.34
C TYR A 42 -11.69 -5.08 -12.67
N GLY A 43 -12.14 -6.33 -12.80
CA GLY A 43 -12.07 -7.13 -14.03
C GLY A 43 -10.82 -8.01 -14.17
N GLY A 44 -9.98 -8.10 -13.14
CA GLY A 44 -8.81 -8.98 -13.11
C GLY A 44 -9.15 -10.47 -13.09
N GLU A 45 -8.22 -11.31 -13.55
CA GLU A 45 -8.27 -12.78 -13.51
C GLU A 45 -7.53 -13.38 -12.31
N ILE A 46 -6.86 -12.55 -11.51
CA ILE A 46 -6.18 -12.97 -10.28
C ILE A 46 -7.27 -13.22 -9.23
N GLU A 47 -7.20 -14.35 -8.53
CA GLU A 47 -8.17 -14.69 -7.51
C GLU A 47 -7.89 -13.86 -6.25
N THR A 48 -8.70 -12.81 -6.05
CA THR A 48 -8.58 -11.87 -4.93
C THR A 48 -9.82 -11.90 -4.01
N PRO A 49 -10.29 -13.08 -3.56
CA PRO A 49 -11.62 -13.24 -2.98
C PRO A 49 -11.88 -12.37 -1.75
N ASN A 50 -10.85 -12.13 -0.92
CA ASN A 50 -10.99 -11.26 0.27
C ASN A 50 -11.19 -9.79 -0.12
N LEU A 51 -10.44 -9.29 -1.11
CA LEU A 51 -10.59 -7.91 -1.60
C LEU A 51 -11.89 -7.75 -2.38
N ASP A 52 -12.28 -8.78 -3.15
CA ASP A 52 -13.54 -8.80 -3.89
C ASP A 52 -14.74 -8.85 -2.94
N GLY A 53 -14.62 -9.57 -1.82
CA GLY A 53 -15.62 -9.57 -0.73
C GLY A 53 -15.80 -8.18 -0.11
N LEU A 54 -14.69 -7.51 0.26
CA LEU A 54 -14.74 -6.13 0.75
C LEU A 54 -15.38 -5.17 -0.26
N ALA A 55 -15.10 -5.37 -1.54
CA ALA A 55 -15.63 -4.52 -2.61
C ALA A 55 -17.12 -4.77 -2.91
N ARG A 56 -17.59 -6.02 -2.75
CA ARG A 56 -19.00 -6.41 -2.91
C ARG A 56 -19.87 -5.83 -1.79
N ASP A 57 -19.35 -5.86 -0.56
CA ASP A 57 -20.08 -5.45 0.64
C ASP A 57 -19.74 -4.00 1.05
N GLY A 58 -19.08 -3.26 0.16
CA GLY A 58 -18.57 -1.92 0.41
C GLY A 58 -18.73 -0.97 -0.80
N LEU A 59 -17.90 0.07 -0.83
CA LEU A 59 -17.90 1.08 -1.89
C LEU A 59 -16.64 0.94 -2.76
N ARG A 60 -16.83 0.96 -4.09
CA ARG A 60 -15.76 1.00 -5.08
C ARG A 60 -15.67 2.38 -5.72
N PHE A 61 -14.45 2.80 -6.05
CA PHE A 61 -14.20 4.03 -6.77
C PHE A 61 -13.68 3.71 -8.17
N THR A 62 -14.42 4.14 -9.20
CA THR A 62 -13.97 4.03 -10.59
C THR A 62 -13.10 5.21 -11.02
N GLN A 63 -13.10 6.28 -10.23
CA GLN A 63 -12.33 7.52 -10.42
C GLN A 63 -11.65 7.88 -9.09
N PHE A 64 -10.56 7.18 -8.79
CA PHE A 64 -9.69 7.45 -7.64
C PHE A 64 -8.28 7.71 -8.14
N TYR A 65 -7.67 8.80 -7.68
CA TYR A 65 -6.37 9.25 -8.16
C TYR A 65 -5.35 9.28 -7.02
N ASN A 66 -4.20 8.69 -7.30
CA ASN A 66 -2.98 8.87 -6.52
C ASN A 66 -1.97 9.65 -7.36
N THR A 67 -0.76 9.85 -6.84
CA THR A 67 0.34 10.41 -7.65
C THR A 67 1.05 9.30 -8.42
N ALA A 68 1.79 9.65 -9.48
CA ALA A 68 2.45 8.69 -10.36
C ALA A 68 3.61 7.87 -9.72
N ARG A 69 3.97 8.11 -8.46
CA ARG A 69 5.08 7.39 -7.78
C ARG A 69 4.75 7.09 -6.32
N CYS A 70 5.51 6.18 -5.73
CA CYS A 70 5.31 5.71 -4.36
C CYS A 70 5.45 6.81 -3.28
N TRP A 71 6.61 7.46 -3.16
CA TRP A 71 6.82 8.48 -2.10
C TRP A 71 5.95 9.75 -2.20
N PRO A 72 5.60 10.30 -3.38
CA PRO A 72 4.66 11.43 -3.43
C PRO A 72 3.26 11.01 -3.01
N THR A 73 2.78 9.82 -3.39
CA THR A 73 1.46 9.30 -2.98
C THR A 73 1.40 9.12 -1.47
N ARG A 74 2.39 8.47 -0.88
CA ARG A 74 2.44 8.22 0.57
C ARG A 74 2.54 9.55 1.34
N GLY A 75 3.32 10.50 0.84
CA GLY A 75 3.43 11.84 1.41
C GLY A 75 2.12 12.62 1.36
N ALA A 76 1.41 12.58 0.24
CA ALA A 76 0.12 13.26 0.10
C ALA A 76 -0.95 12.60 0.97
N LEU A 77 -1.04 11.26 0.94
CA LEU A 77 -2.00 10.49 1.73
C LEU A 77 -1.89 10.76 3.22
N LEU A 78 -0.67 10.78 3.76
CA LEU A 78 -0.46 10.93 5.20
C LEU A 78 -0.36 12.39 5.65
N THR A 79 -0.23 13.38 4.76
CA THR A 79 -0.25 14.80 5.17
C THR A 79 -1.55 15.52 4.80
N GLY A 80 -2.28 15.06 3.79
CA GLY A 80 -3.42 15.77 3.21
C GLY A 80 -3.03 16.91 2.25
N TYR A 81 -1.76 17.03 1.87
CA TYR A 81 -1.26 18.09 0.99
C TYR A 81 -0.69 17.54 -0.32
N PHE A 82 -0.67 18.36 -1.37
CA PHE A 82 0.03 17.99 -2.61
C PHE A 82 1.51 17.75 -2.34
N ALA A 83 2.08 16.74 -3.00
CA ALA A 83 3.45 16.30 -2.76
C ALA A 83 4.49 17.43 -2.96
N GLN A 84 4.23 18.37 -3.87
CA GLN A 84 5.07 19.55 -4.10
C GLN A 84 5.06 20.50 -2.89
N GLN A 85 3.89 20.75 -2.27
CA GLN A 85 3.77 21.63 -1.09
C GLN A 85 4.61 21.12 0.09
N ILE A 86 4.76 19.81 0.19
CA ILE A 86 5.53 19.15 1.26
C ILE A 86 6.93 18.69 0.81
N ARG A 87 7.40 19.12 -0.37
CA ARG A 87 8.73 18.76 -0.93
C ARG A 87 8.94 17.26 -1.14
N ARG A 88 7.87 16.49 -1.30
CA ARG A 88 7.88 15.05 -1.65
C ARG A 88 7.65 14.80 -3.14
N ASP A 89 7.66 15.85 -3.96
CA ASP A 89 7.87 15.76 -5.41
C ASP A 89 8.83 16.85 -5.86
N ALA A 90 9.20 16.89 -7.15
CA ALA A 90 10.11 17.89 -7.68
C ALA A 90 9.55 19.31 -7.48
N VAL A 91 10.36 20.18 -6.86
CA VAL A 91 10.05 21.61 -6.67
C VAL A 91 11.23 22.43 -7.20
N PRO A 92 11.05 23.19 -8.30
CA PRO A 92 12.11 24.05 -8.83
C PRO A 92 12.36 25.26 -7.94
N GLY A 93 13.54 25.87 -8.06
CA GLY A 93 13.85 27.16 -7.41
C GLY A 93 14.01 27.10 -5.88
N LEU A 94 14.19 25.92 -5.28
CA LEU A 94 14.42 25.82 -3.84
C LEU A 94 15.77 26.44 -3.43
N PRO A 95 15.85 27.10 -2.26
CA PRO A 95 17.10 27.60 -1.70
C PRO A 95 18.19 26.51 -1.63
N ARG A 96 19.46 26.95 -1.75
CA ARG A 96 20.62 26.06 -1.69
C ARG A 96 20.59 25.20 -0.42
N GLY A 97 20.74 23.88 -0.59
CA GLY A 97 20.74 22.92 0.51
C GLY A 97 19.36 22.33 0.85
N ILE A 98 18.27 22.86 0.30
CA ILE A 98 16.93 22.27 0.46
C ILE A 98 16.67 21.29 -0.68
N ARG A 99 16.37 20.04 -0.34
CA ARG A 99 16.04 18.97 -1.29
C ARG A 99 14.53 18.75 -1.40
N SER A 100 14.10 18.26 -2.56
CA SER A 100 12.73 17.82 -2.86
C SER A 100 12.74 16.42 -3.50
N GLY A 101 11.56 15.88 -3.85
CA GLY A 101 11.44 14.52 -4.38
C GLY A 101 11.73 13.42 -3.35
N GLY A 102 12.24 12.26 -3.80
CA GLY A 102 12.44 11.08 -2.94
C GLY A 102 13.37 11.32 -1.75
N GLY A 103 14.38 12.17 -1.94
CA GLY A 103 15.32 12.59 -0.89
C GLY A 103 14.96 13.91 -0.18
N GLY A 104 13.78 14.49 -0.45
CA GLY A 104 13.33 15.72 0.18
C GLY A 104 12.86 15.51 1.62
N LYS A 105 13.10 16.49 2.49
CA LYS A 105 12.58 16.51 3.87
C LYS A 105 11.33 17.39 3.92
N ARG A 106 10.26 16.90 4.56
CA ARG A 106 9.02 17.66 4.66
C ARG A 106 9.19 18.89 5.56
N PRO A 107 8.51 20.01 5.26
CA PRO A 107 8.44 21.13 6.20
C PRO A 107 7.88 20.69 7.56
N SER A 108 8.34 21.32 8.65
CA SER A 108 7.96 20.93 10.02
C SER A 108 6.47 21.09 10.34
N TRP A 109 5.77 21.98 9.61
CA TRP A 109 4.33 22.20 9.69
C TRP A 109 3.50 21.06 9.07
N ALA A 110 4.07 20.32 8.12
CA ALA A 110 3.39 19.19 7.49
C ALA A 110 3.47 17.99 8.44
N LYS A 111 2.62 17.94 9.46
CA LYS A 111 2.54 16.76 10.34
C LYS A 111 1.85 15.60 9.61
N LEU A 112 2.19 14.37 9.98
CA LEU A 112 1.52 13.19 9.44
C LEU A 112 0.23 12.90 10.21
N LEU A 113 -0.74 12.30 9.54
CA LEU A 113 -2.03 11.86 10.04
C LEU A 113 -1.97 11.20 11.43
N PRO A 114 -1.08 10.22 11.72
CA PRO A 114 -0.97 9.65 13.07
C PRO A 114 -0.67 10.69 14.17
N ALA A 115 0.18 11.68 13.90
CA ALA A 115 0.44 12.76 14.84
C ALA A 115 -0.79 13.67 15.03
N MET A 116 -1.57 13.88 13.97
CA MET A 116 -2.81 14.67 13.99
C MET A 116 -3.97 13.95 14.70
N LEU A 117 -4.00 12.61 14.67
CA LEU A 117 -5.04 11.80 15.31
C LEU A 117 -4.78 11.59 16.81
N LYS A 118 -3.54 11.78 17.29
CA LYS A 118 -3.18 11.58 18.70
C LYS A 118 -4.01 12.42 19.69
N PRO A 119 -4.27 13.72 19.47
CA PRO A 119 -5.18 14.50 20.33
C PRO A 119 -6.63 14.01 20.32
N ALA A 120 -7.06 13.31 19.27
CA ALA A 120 -8.39 12.69 19.18
C ALA A 120 -8.47 11.32 19.90
N GLY A 121 -7.40 10.89 20.58
CA GLY A 121 -7.37 9.67 21.39
C GLY A 121 -7.01 8.41 20.62
N TYR A 122 -6.66 8.52 19.33
CA TYR A 122 -6.26 7.37 18.52
C TYR A 122 -4.90 6.82 18.95
N ARG A 123 -4.79 5.49 18.90
CA ARG A 123 -3.49 4.81 18.78
C ARG A 123 -3.17 4.59 17.31
N ALA A 124 -1.91 4.72 16.92
CA ALA A 124 -1.48 4.59 15.53
C ALA A 124 -0.49 3.45 15.33
N TYR A 125 -0.68 2.65 14.28
CA TYR A 125 0.19 1.52 13.93
C TYR A 125 0.64 1.59 12.47
N HIS A 126 1.89 1.18 12.21
CA HIS A 126 2.45 1.08 10.86
C HIS A 126 2.98 -0.33 10.60
N SER A 127 2.80 -0.84 9.37
CA SER A 127 3.35 -2.14 8.98
C SER A 127 3.76 -2.13 7.52
N GLY A 128 5.05 -2.30 7.23
CA GLY A 128 5.61 -2.47 5.89
C GLY A 128 6.40 -1.27 5.35
N LYS A 129 6.12 -0.87 4.12
CA LYS A 129 6.87 0.15 3.37
C LYS A 129 6.54 1.55 3.87
N TRP A 130 7.56 2.26 4.33
CA TRP A 130 7.43 3.64 4.78
C TRP A 130 7.53 4.66 3.63
N HIS A 131 8.74 4.79 3.06
CA HIS A 131 9.07 5.68 1.93
C HIS A 131 8.74 7.18 2.11
N ILE A 132 8.68 7.63 3.37
CA ILE A 132 8.61 9.04 3.78
C ILE A 132 9.88 9.36 4.59
N ASP A 133 10.18 10.64 4.81
CA ASP A 133 11.29 11.08 5.65
C ASP A 133 11.09 10.75 7.14
N GLY A 134 12.21 10.54 7.84
CA GLY A 134 12.23 10.16 9.25
C GLY A 134 11.79 8.71 9.50
N MET A 135 11.74 8.33 10.78
CA MET A 135 11.29 7.02 11.22
C MET A 135 9.81 7.06 11.67
N PRO A 136 9.06 5.95 11.55
CA PRO A 136 7.64 5.91 11.88
C PRO A 136 7.26 6.39 13.29
N LEU A 137 7.93 5.96 14.37
CA LEU A 137 7.53 6.39 15.74
C LEU A 137 7.76 7.90 15.92
N GLY A 138 8.88 8.41 15.40
CA GLY A 138 9.16 9.85 15.36
C GLY A 138 8.13 10.68 14.58
N ASN A 139 7.28 10.03 13.79
CA ASN A 139 6.19 10.66 13.04
C ASN A 139 4.79 10.38 13.60
N GLY A 140 4.69 9.81 14.81
CA GLY A 140 3.43 9.70 15.56
C GLY A 140 2.82 8.31 15.64
N PHE A 141 3.47 7.28 15.09
CA PHE A 141 3.05 5.89 15.29
C PHE A 141 3.47 5.39 16.68
N ASP A 142 2.63 4.58 17.32
CA ASP A 142 2.91 3.92 18.60
C ASP A 142 3.65 2.60 18.42
N ARG A 143 3.37 1.87 17.33
CA ARG A 143 4.08 0.66 16.93
C ARG A 143 4.37 0.67 15.43
N SER A 144 5.46 0.06 15.02
CA SER A 144 5.84 0.00 13.61
C SER A 144 6.69 -1.22 13.27
N TYR A 145 6.34 -1.87 12.16
CA TYR A 145 7.30 -2.65 11.39
C TYR A 145 7.67 -1.91 10.13
N TYR A 146 8.94 -1.58 9.96
CA TYR A 146 9.44 -0.90 8.77
C TYR A 146 10.36 -1.80 7.95
N LEU A 147 9.88 -2.22 6.79
CA LEU A 147 10.68 -2.91 5.78
C LEU A 147 11.27 -1.89 4.78
N LYS A 148 12.58 -1.63 4.89
CA LYS A 148 13.34 -0.78 3.96
C LYS A 148 14.24 -1.62 3.05
N ASP A 149 13.71 -2.73 2.58
CA ASP A 149 14.40 -3.63 1.67
C ASP A 149 13.40 -4.23 0.67
N GLN A 150 12.78 -3.35 -0.12
CA GLN A 150 11.73 -3.74 -1.06
C GLN A 150 12.25 -4.66 -2.17
N GLY A 151 13.57 -4.87 -2.28
CA GLY A 151 14.20 -5.78 -3.21
C GLY A 151 14.33 -7.24 -2.71
N ARG A 152 14.02 -7.53 -1.44
CA ARG A 152 14.29 -8.84 -0.83
C ARG A 152 13.11 -9.33 0.00
N PHE A 153 12.22 -10.05 -0.65
CA PHE A 153 11.00 -10.57 -0.02
C PHE A 153 11.28 -11.77 0.92
N PHE A 154 12.36 -12.53 0.70
CA PHE A 154 12.63 -13.75 1.46
C PHE A 154 13.71 -13.61 2.56
N TYR A 155 14.58 -12.61 2.43
CA TYR A 155 15.72 -12.43 3.33
C TYR A 155 16.12 -10.94 3.42
N PRO A 156 15.24 -10.06 3.91
CA PRO A 156 15.56 -8.65 4.01
C PRO A 156 16.71 -8.42 5.01
N LYS A 157 17.55 -7.44 4.67
CA LYS A 157 18.71 -7.05 5.49
C LYS A 157 18.47 -5.75 6.27
N VAL A 158 17.47 -4.98 5.86
CA VAL A 158 17.27 -3.60 6.29
C VAL A 158 15.83 -3.40 6.73
N HIS A 159 15.56 -3.69 8.00
CA HIS A 159 14.25 -3.55 8.61
C HIS A 159 14.31 -3.21 10.11
N TRP A 160 13.19 -2.73 10.66
CA TRP A 160 13.06 -2.26 12.04
C TRP A 160 11.72 -2.70 12.64
N GLU A 161 11.72 -2.97 13.94
CA GLU A 161 10.52 -2.99 14.77
C GLU A 161 10.64 -1.85 15.80
N ASP A 162 9.62 -1.00 15.87
CA ASP A 162 9.55 0.15 16.78
C ASP A 162 10.81 1.04 16.72
N ASP A 163 11.23 1.36 15.49
CA ASP A 163 12.42 2.14 15.15
C ASP A 163 13.76 1.54 15.64
N LYS A 164 13.75 0.30 16.13
CA LYS A 164 14.96 -0.47 16.49
C LYS A 164 15.33 -1.41 15.35
N LYS A 165 16.58 -1.31 14.90
CA LYS A 165 17.07 -2.13 13.76
C LYS A 165 17.07 -3.60 14.18
N LEU A 166 16.43 -4.43 13.37
CA LEU A 166 16.43 -5.87 13.56
C LEU A 166 17.63 -6.52 12.85
N PRO A 167 18.04 -7.73 13.27
CA PRO A 167 19.07 -8.51 12.57
C PRO A 167 18.67 -8.86 11.14
N GLU A 168 19.65 -9.08 10.25
CA GLU A 168 19.35 -9.59 8.91
C GLU A 168 18.62 -10.93 8.96
N VAL A 169 17.63 -11.11 8.09
CA VAL A 169 16.91 -12.37 7.96
C VAL A 169 17.77 -13.35 7.16
N LYS A 170 17.94 -14.57 7.68
CA LYS A 170 18.67 -15.65 6.98
C LYS A 170 17.82 -16.24 5.86
N LYS A 171 18.47 -16.78 4.82
CA LYS A 171 17.78 -17.33 3.63
C LYS A 171 16.87 -18.52 3.94
N ASP A 172 17.18 -19.28 4.97
CA ASP A 172 16.48 -20.48 5.43
C ASP A 172 15.46 -20.19 6.55
N ALA A 173 15.21 -18.91 6.87
CA ALA A 173 14.33 -18.52 7.97
C ALA A 173 12.82 -18.68 7.68
N GLY A 174 12.43 -19.12 6.47
CA GLY A 174 11.03 -19.23 6.06
C GLY A 174 10.29 -17.88 6.01
N TYR A 175 11.03 -16.78 5.90
CA TYR A 175 10.45 -15.44 5.90
C TYR A 175 9.86 -15.11 4.53
N TYR A 176 8.67 -14.51 4.52
CA TYR A 176 8.10 -13.85 3.35
C TYR A 176 7.59 -12.47 3.73
N ALA A 177 8.03 -11.43 3.02
CA ALA A 177 7.79 -10.03 3.38
C ALA A 177 6.30 -9.68 3.48
N THR A 178 5.48 -10.21 2.56
CA THR A 178 4.03 -9.97 2.56
C THR A 178 3.41 -10.50 3.85
N ASP A 179 3.76 -11.72 4.25
CA ASP A 179 3.25 -12.36 5.46
C ASP A 179 3.74 -11.64 6.70
N ALA A 180 5.05 -11.35 6.78
CA ALA A 180 5.63 -10.65 7.93
C ALA A 180 5.00 -9.26 8.16
N ILE A 181 4.65 -8.55 7.08
CA ILE A 181 3.93 -7.26 7.16
C ILE A 181 2.51 -7.45 7.71
N ALA A 182 1.78 -8.46 7.22
CA ALA A 182 0.43 -8.79 7.69
C ALA A 182 0.44 -9.30 9.14
N ASP A 183 1.38 -10.17 9.50
CA ASP A 183 1.54 -10.74 10.84
C ASP A 183 1.82 -9.66 11.87
N HIS A 184 2.69 -8.70 11.55
CA HIS A 184 2.92 -7.56 12.44
C HIS A 184 1.64 -6.73 12.60
N ALA A 185 0.85 -6.56 11.54
CA ALA A 185 -0.40 -5.83 11.64
C ALA A 185 -1.40 -6.55 12.57
N VAL A 186 -1.57 -7.87 12.39
CA VAL A 186 -2.39 -8.72 13.25
C VAL A 186 -1.91 -8.68 14.70
N LYS A 187 -0.59 -8.72 14.94
CA LYS A 187 0.01 -8.58 16.28
C LYS A 187 -0.42 -7.27 16.94
N CYS A 188 -0.32 -6.14 16.22
CA CYS A 188 -0.75 -4.85 16.76
C CYS A 188 -2.25 -4.82 17.10
N LEU A 189 -3.10 -5.40 16.25
CA LEU A 189 -4.55 -5.44 16.47
C LEU A 189 -4.94 -6.32 17.66
N LYS A 190 -4.28 -7.48 17.83
CA LYS A 190 -4.47 -8.35 19.00
C LYS A 190 -4.08 -7.63 20.29
N GLU A 191 -2.87 -7.05 20.32
CA GLU A 191 -2.42 -6.27 21.48
C GLU A 191 -3.32 -5.06 21.76
N HIS A 192 -3.86 -4.42 20.71
CA HIS A 192 -4.80 -3.31 20.85
C HIS A 192 -6.11 -3.78 21.50
N ALA A 193 -6.69 -4.88 21.04
CA ALA A 193 -7.90 -5.45 21.63
C ALA A 193 -7.71 -5.83 23.10
N GLU A 194 -6.55 -6.38 23.46
CA GLU A 194 -6.23 -6.79 24.83
C GLU A 194 -5.98 -5.61 25.77
N LYS A 195 -5.23 -4.59 25.33
CA LYS A 195 -4.68 -3.55 26.22
C LYS A 195 -5.29 -2.17 26.02
N HIS A 196 -5.96 -1.95 24.90
CA HIS A 196 -6.36 -0.62 24.43
C HIS A 196 -7.77 -0.58 23.81
N SER A 197 -8.62 -1.57 24.08
CA SER A 197 -9.98 -1.68 23.51
C SER A 197 -10.87 -0.45 23.70
N GLY A 198 -10.63 0.35 24.74
CA GLY A 198 -11.33 1.62 24.97
C GLY A 198 -10.84 2.82 24.14
N LYS A 199 -9.93 2.62 23.17
CA LYS A 199 -9.38 3.69 22.32
C LYS A 199 -9.55 3.30 20.84
N PRO A 200 -9.83 4.25 19.94
CA PRO A 200 -9.82 3.95 18.51
C PRO A 200 -8.38 3.75 18.00
N PHE A 201 -8.23 3.06 16.87
CA PHE A 201 -6.94 2.92 16.18
C PHE A 201 -6.94 3.48 14.76
N PHE A 202 -5.75 3.89 14.31
CA PHE A 202 -5.40 4.11 12.91
C PHE A 202 -4.26 3.17 12.54
N HIS A 203 -4.46 2.28 11.58
CA HIS A 203 -3.43 1.34 11.14
C HIS A 203 -3.12 1.57 9.66
N TYR A 204 -1.88 1.96 9.38
CA TYR A 204 -1.36 2.07 8.03
C TYR A 204 -0.60 0.79 7.65
N LEU A 205 -1.30 -0.10 6.95
CA LEU A 205 -0.81 -1.39 6.45
C LEU A 205 -0.32 -1.20 5.00
N ALA A 206 0.98 -1.09 4.83
CA ALA A 206 1.63 -0.68 3.59
C ALA A 206 2.48 -1.83 3.02
N PHE A 207 1.88 -2.71 2.23
CA PHE A 207 2.59 -3.79 1.58
C PHE A 207 3.66 -3.29 0.61
N THR A 208 4.69 -4.11 0.39
CA THR A 208 5.65 -3.96 -0.71
C THR A 208 5.18 -4.67 -1.97
N ALA A 209 4.28 -5.65 -1.86
CA ALA A 209 3.72 -6.33 -3.02
C ALA A 209 2.69 -5.44 -3.76
N PRO A 210 2.55 -5.58 -5.09
CA PRO A 210 3.33 -6.42 -6.01
C PRO A 210 4.59 -5.75 -6.62
N HIS A 211 5.11 -4.67 -6.05
CA HIS A 211 6.27 -3.91 -6.57
C HIS A 211 7.48 -4.80 -6.87
N PHE A 212 8.20 -4.47 -7.94
CA PHE A 212 9.41 -5.15 -8.38
C PHE A 212 10.49 -5.24 -7.27
N PRO A 213 11.26 -6.34 -7.15
CA PRO A 213 11.29 -7.54 -8.00
C PRO A 213 10.09 -8.47 -7.79
N LEU A 214 9.77 -9.23 -8.85
CA LEU A 214 8.65 -10.18 -8.86
C LEU A 214 9.01 -11.44 -8.07
N HIS A 215 8.78 -11.41 -6.76
CA HIS A 215 8.99 -12.54 -5.86
C HIS A 215 7.64 -13.00 -5.27
N ALA A 216 7.29 -14.26 -5.51
CA ALA A 216 6.12 -14.92 -4.95
C ALA A 216 6.48 -16.30 -4.40
N LEU A 217 5.63 -16.84 -3.53
CA LEU A 217 5.79 -18.20 -3.02
C LEU A 217 5.62 -19.21 -4.16
N PRO A 218 6.35 -20.34 -4.17
CA PRO A 218 6.25 -21.36 -5.22
C PRO A 218 4.83 -21.84 -5.48
N GLU A 219 4.03 -22.01 -4.42
CA GLU A 219 2.63 -22.43 -4.46
C GLU A 219 1.72 -21.40 -5.12
N ASP A 220 1.97 -20.10 -4.92
CA ASP A 220 1.22 -19.03 -5.58
C ASP A 220 1.57 -18.98 -7.06
N ILE A 221 2.85 -19.14 -7.42
CA ILE A 221 3.29 -19.23 -8.82
C ILE A 221 2.63 -20.45 -9.49
N ALA A 222 2.65 -21.61 -8.84
CA ALA A 222 2.07 -22.84 -9.37
C ALA A 222 0.56 -22.70 -9.65
N ARG A 223 -0.17 -21.97 -8.81
CA ARG A 223 -1.62 -21.72 -8.98
C ARG A 223 -1.95 -21.02 -10.30
N TYR A 224 -1.08 -20.12 -10.75
CA TYR A 224 -1.34 -19.29 -11.93
C TYR A 224 -0.55 -19.66 -13.18
N ARG A 225 0.45 -20.55 -13.08
CA ARG A 225 1.31 -20.96 -14.20
C ARG A 225 0.52 -21.31 -15.46
N GLU A 226 -0.42 -22.23 -15.37
CA GLU A 226 -1.21 -22.66 -16.54
C GLU A 226 -2.11 -21.56 -17.09
N ARG A 227 -2.53 -20.60 -16.25
CA ARG A 227 -3.38 -19.47 -16.67
C ARG A 227 -2.63 -18.52 -17.59
N TYR A 228 -1.33 -18.35 -17.35
CA TYR A 228 -0.47 -17.43 -18.08
C TYR A 228 0.34 -18.10 -19.19
N ARG A 229 0.25 -19.44 -19.37
CA ARG A 229 0.70 -20.22 -20.55
C ARG A 229 0.06 -19.85 -21.90
N THR A 230 -0.59 -18.70 -21.97
CA THR A 230 -1.19 -18.13 -23.16
C THR A 230 -0.54 -16.79 -23.46
N SER A 231 -0.89 -16.14 -24.58
CA SER A 231 -0.29 -14.84 -24.85
C SER A 231 -0.81 -13.77 -23.89
N TRP A 232 0.07 -12.87 -23.43
CA TRP A 232 -0.33 -11.68 -22.64
C TRP A 232 -1.44 -10.87 -23.35
N LYS A 233 -1.50 -10.91 -24.69
CA LYS A 233 -2.59 -10.30 -25.47
C LYS A 233 -3.93 -10.96 -25.15
N LYS A 234 -4.01 -12.29 -25.11
CA LYS A 234 -5.26 -13.00 -24.77
C LYS A 234 -5.70 -12.69 -23.34
N VAL A 235 -4.77 -12.63 -22.40
CA VAL A 235 -5.05 -12.22 -21.01
C VAL A 235 -5.62 -10.80 -20.98
N ARG A 236 -4.99 -9.87 -21.70
CA ARG A 236 -5.42 -8.48 -21.84
C ARG A 236 -6.80 -8.35 -22.49
N ASP A 237 -7.06 -9.07 -23.57
CA ASP A 237 -8.35 -9.06 -24.26
C ASP A 237 -9.47 -9.58 -23.32
N ALA A 238 -9.23 -10.71 -22.65
CA ALA A 238 -10.20 -11.28 -21.69
C ALA A 238 -10.43 -10.36 -20.48
N ARG A 239 -9.39 -9.67 -20.00
CA ARG A 239 -9.50 -8.67 -18.94
C ARG A 239 -10.36 -7.49 -19.39
N TRP A 240 -10.17 -7.02 -20.62
CA TRP A 240 -11.00 -5.97 -21.19
C TRP A 240 -12.47 -6.37 -21.32
N GLU A 241 -12.76 -7.59 -21.78
CA GLU A 241 -14.12 -8.12 -21.84
C GLU A 241 -14.79 -8.13 -20.46
N ARG A 242 -14.07 -8.51 -19.40
CA ARG A 242 -14.57 -8.46 -18.03
C ARG A 242 -14.84 -7.03 -17.56
N ILE A 243 -13.94 -6.09 -17.84
CA ILE A 243 -14.12 -4.66 -17.51
C ILE A 243 -15.37 -4.10 -18.19
N GLN A 244 -15.57 -4.41 -19.47
CA GLN A 244 -16.78 -4.02 -20.22
C GLN A 244 -18.04 -4.63 -19.60
N LYS A 245 -18.00 -5.94 -19.28
CA LYS A 245 -19.15 -6.65 -18.70
C LYS A 245 -19.57 -6.10 -17.32
N ILE A 246 -18.61 -5.66 -16.50
CA ILE A 246 -18.89 -5.06 -15.19
C ILE A 246 -19.31 -3.58 -15.33
N GLY A 247 -19.03 -2.94 -16.47
CA GLY A 247 -19.47 -1.57 -16.76
C GLY A 247 -18.64 -0.47 -16.10
N ILE A 248 -17.39 -0.75 -15.69
CA ILE A 248 -16.53 0.23 -15.00
C ILE A 248 -15.93 1.26 -15.95
N VAL A 249 -15.60 0.87 -17.19
CA VAL A 249 -15.03 1.73 -18.22
C VAL A 249 -15.84 1.55 -19.49
N THR A 250 -16.23 2.65 -20.14
CA THR A 250 -16.81 2.63 -21.50
C THR A 250 -15.78 3.18 -22.48
N GLY A 251 -15.64 2.54 -23.65
CA GLY A 251 -14.72 3.03 -24.68
C GLY A 251 -14.00 1.92 -25.44
N LYS A 252 -12.79 2.23 -25.92
CA LYS A 252 -11.92 1.30 -26.64
C LYS A 252 -10.74 0.92 -25.77
N LEU A 253 -10.34 -0.35 -25.84
CA LEU A 253 -9.10 -0.81 -25.25
C LEU A 253 -7.94 -0.03 -25.87
N SER A 254 -7.02 0.47 -25.05
CA SER A 254 -5.87 1.24 -25.52
C SER A 254 -5.04 0.44 -26.54
N GLU A 255 -4.22 1.12 -27.33
CA GLU A 255 -3.19 0.41 -28.10
C GLU A 255 -2.02 0.03 -27.18
N VAL A 256 -1.24 -0.96 -27.60
CA VAL A 256 -0.04 -1.38 -26.87
C VAL A 256 1.11 -0.52 -27.35
N GLU A 257 1.69 0.26 -26.44
CA GLU A 257 2.86 1.08 -26.71
C GLU A 257 4.12 0.21 -26.76
N ARG A 258 4.41 -0.37 -27.92
CA ARG A 258 5.50 -1.35 -28.11
C ARG A 258 6.91 -0.78 -27.90
N ASP A 259 7.03 0.53 -28.07
CA ASP A 259 8.29 1.27 -27.91
C ASP A 259 8.45 1.82 -26.49
N LEU A 260 7.44 1.63 -25.62
CA LEU A 260 7.44 2.10 -24.24
C LEU A 260 7.71 0.93 -23.28
N GLY A 261 8.85 1.02 -22.60
CA GLY A 261 9.30 0.02 -21.63
C GLY A 261 10.80 0.16 -21.44
N PRO A 262 11.35 -0.13 -20.26
CA PRO A 262 12.79 -0.07 -20.07
C PRO A 262 13.43 -1.14 -20.96
N PRO A 263 14.33 -0.80 -21.90
CA PRO A 263 15.21 -1.82 -22.46
C PRO A 263 15.99 -2.47 -21.32
N TYR A 264 16.02 -3.81 -21.27
CA TYR A 264 16.85 -4.54 -20.32
C TYR A 264 18.33 -4.32 -20.68
N HIS A 265 18.95 -3.24 -20.18
CA HIS A 265 20.38 -2.97 -20.34
C HIS A 265 21.26 -3.81 -19.39
N PHE A 266 20.89 -5.07 -19.16
CA PHE A 266 21.61 -6.00 -18.28
C PHE A 266 22.12 -7.21 -19.08
N PRO A 267 23.17 -7.05 -19.92
CA PRO A 267 23.64 -8.12 -20.81
C PRO A 267 24.02 -9.40 -20.05
N ASP A 268 24.51 -9.28 -18.82
CA ASP A 268 24.85 -10.44 -17.99
C ASP A 268 23.63 -11.15 -17.39
N ALA A 269 22.49 -10.45 -17.23
CA ALA A 269 21.25 -11.09 -16.83
C ALA A 269 20.67 -11.92 -17.98
N LEU A 270 20.69 -11.39 -19.21
CA LEU A 270 20.25 -12.12 -20.41
C LEU A 270 21.05 -13.42 -20.60
N LYS A 271 22.38 -13.39 -20.38
CA LYS A 271 23.21 -14.60 -20.41
C LYS A 271 22.79 -15.64 -19.36
N LYS A 272 22.36 -15.21 -18.17
CA LYS A 272 21.94 -16.12 -17.08
C LYS A 272 20.55 -16.70 -17.31
N LEU A 273 19.64 -15.90 -17.88
CA LEU A 273 18.27 -16.31 -18.17
C LEU A 273 18.20 -17.25 -19.38
N GLY A 274 19.19 -17.18 -20.29
CA GLY A 274 19.32 -18.10 -21.40
C GLY A 274 18.50 -17.70 -22.63
N SER A 275 18.35 -18.64 -23.57
CA SER A 275 17.70 -18.43 -24.87
C SER A 275 16.19 -18.18 -24.80
N GLY A 276 15.55 -18.55 -23.68
CA GLY A 276 14.13 -18.27 -23.43
C GLY A 276 13.79 -16.79 -23.19
N GLU A 277 14.76 -15.95 -22.82
CA GLU A 277 14.54 -14.53 -22.54
C GLU A 277 14.71 -13.64 -23.78
N VAL A 278 13.94 -12.55 -23.85
CA VAL A 278 14.04 -11.54 -24.92
C VAL A 278 14.34 -10.15 -24.34
N ASN A 279 15.26 -9.42 -24.97
CA ASN A 279 15.63 -8.08 -24.51
C ASN A 279 14.48 -7.04 -24.69
N ARG A 280 13.57 -7.29 -25.63
CA ARG A 280 12.41 -6.43 -25.91
C ARG A 280 11.16 -7.27 -26.19
N PRO A 281 9.95 -6.76 -25.87
CA PRO A 281 8.71 -7.46 -26.16
C PRO A 281 8.56 -7.78 -27.65
N LEU A 282 8.51 -9.07 -28.00
CA LEU A 282 8.20 -9.53 -29.36
C LEU A 282 6.71 -9.89 -29.48
N ARG A 283 6.20 -10.03 -30.71
CA ARG A 283 4.85 -10.59 -30.90
C ARG A 283 4.88 -12.06 -30.50
N TRP A 284 3.80 -12.56 -29.90
CA TRP A 284 3.71 -13.97 -29.48
C TRP A 284 4.04 -14.98 -30.60
N ARG A 285 3.68 -14.65 -31.85
CA ARG A 285 3.97 -15.45 -33.05
C ARG A 285 5.45 -15.41 -33.49
N GLU A 286 6.20 -14.44 -33.00
CA GLU A 286 7.63 -14.26 -33.28
C GLU A 286 8.53 -14.94 -32.22
N LEU A 287 7.94 -15.39 -31.10
CA LEU A 287 8.66 -16.15 -30.07
C LEU A 287 8.90 -17.61 -30.52
N THR A 288 10.00 -18.21 -30.07
CA THR A 288 10.19 -19.67 -30.13
C THR A 288 9.29 -20.39 -29.12
N ASP A 289 9.18 -21.71 -29.20
CA ASP A 289 8.46 -22.48 -28.17
C ASP A 289 9.11 -22.36 -26.79
N GLU A 290 10.45 -22.38 -26.73
CA GLU A 290 11.21 -22.15 -25.50
C GLU A 290 10.94 -20.76 -24.92
N GLN A 291 10.91 -19.72 -25.75
CA GLN A 291 10.61 -18.36 -25.31
C GLN A 291 9.15 -18.20 -24.87
N ARG A 292 8.22 -18.87 -25.57
CA ARG A 292 6.81 -18.91 -25.15
C ARG A 292 6.68 -19.55 -23.77
N ASP A 293 7.30 -20.70 -23.53
CA ASP A 293 7.25 -21.40 -22.24
C ASP A 293 7.97 -20.60 -21.13
N PHE A 294 9.09 -19.95 -21.45
CA PHE A 294 9.85 -19.15 -20.50
C PHE A 294 9.13 -17.86 -20.08
N GLN A 295 8.44 -17.19 -21.00
CA GLN A 295 7.77 -15.90 -20.76
C GLN A 295 6.32 -16.03 -20.28
N SER A 296 5.84 -17.25 -20.05
CA SER A 296 4.45 -17.56 -19.72
C SER A 296 4.30 -18.20 -18.35
#